data_AF-A0A5E4PZ43-F1
#
_entry.id   AF-A0A5E4PZ43-F1
#
_cell.length_a   1.000
_cell.length_b   1.000
_cell.length_c   1.000
_cell.angle_alpha   90.00
_cell.angle_beta   90.00
_cell.angle_gamma   90.00
#
_symmetry.space_group_name_H-M   'P 1'
#
loop_
_entity.id
_entity.type
_entity.pdbx_description
1 polymer ?
#
loop_
_entity_poly.entity_id
_entity_poly.type
_entity_poly.pdbx_seq_one_letter_code
_entity_poly.pdbx_strand_id
1 'polypeptide(L)' 'MSVMDLVVSYEVSNRGTPVLICNGYKFGLRKAESNDVKKRWVCTRMSKGCRAVLLTVYDAVVRSNTEHNH' A
#
# COMPACT_ATOMS: atom_id res chain seq x y z
N MET A 1 18.05 -12.29 -15.49
CA MET A 1 17.17 -12.42 -14.31
C MET A 1 16.37 -11.13 -14.24
N SER A 2 15.16 -11.12 -14.80
CA SER A 2 14.33 -9.91 -14.75
C SER A 2 13.76 -9.82 -13.34
N VAL A 3 14.31 -8.92 -12.53
CA VAL A 3 13.63 -8.48 -11.32
C VAL A 3 12.36 -7.78 -11.78
N MET A 4 11.20 -8.34 -11.46
CA MET A 4 9.94 -7.63 -11.62
C MET A 4 9.90 -6.61 -10.49
N ASP A 5 10.47 -5.43 -10.74
CA ASP A 5 10.41 -4.32 -9.80
C ASP A 5 8.95 -3.94 -9.61
N LEU A 6 8.48 -4.07 -8.36
CA LEU A 6 7.16 -3.64 -7.96
C LEU A 6 7.12 -2.12 -8.13
N VAL A 7 6.37 -1.60 -9.09
CA VAL A 7 6.25 -0.15 -9.28
C VAL A 7 5.33 0.39 -8.20
N VAL A 8 5.94 1.12 -7.26
CA VAL A 8 5.25 1.83 -6.18
C VAL A 8 5.47 3.33 -6.27
N SER A 9 4.40 4.10 -6.11
CA SER A 9 4.45 5.55 -5.98
C SER A 9 3.65 6.03 -4.78
N TYR A 10 4.07 7.14 -4.19
CA TYR A 10 3.41 7.78 -3.06
C TYR A 10 2.63 8.98 -3.57
N GLU A 11 1.34 9.01 -3.27
CA GLU A 11 0.45 10.14 -3.54
C GLU A 11 -0.17 10.65 -2.23
N VAL A 12 -0.70 11.87 -2.26
CA VAL A 12 -1.49 12.42 -1.17
C VAL A 12 -2.93 12.52 -1.65
N SER A 13 -3.88 12.03 -0.85
CA SER A 13 -5.30 12.17 -1.16
C SER A 13 -5.72 13.64 -1.06
N ASN A 14 -6.85 14.00 -1.66
CA ASN A 14 -7.43 15.35 -1.53
C ASN A 14 -7.73 15.75 -0.07
N ARG A 15 -7.70 14.80 0.88
CA ARG A 15 -7.90 15.03 2.32
C ARG A 15 -6.57 15.14 3.10
N GLY A 16 -5.44 15.18 2.41
CA GLY A 16 -4.11 15.25 3.03
C GLY A 16 -3.61 13.91 3.60
N THR A 17 -4.29 12.79 3.31
CA THR A 17 -3.87 11.47 3.81
C THR A 17 -2.94 10.79 2.82
N PRO A 18 -1.85 10.15 3.26
CA PRO A 18 -0.93 9.45 2.36
C PRO A 18 -1.62 8.24 1.72
N VAL A 19 -1.34 8.04 0.44
CA VAL A 19 -1.83 6.93 -0.40
C VAL A 19 -0.64 6.32 -1.11
N LEU A 20 -0.58 4.99 -1.12
CA LEU A 20 0.43 4.24 -1.85
C LEU A 20 -0.23 3.61 -3.07
N ILE A 21 0.33 3.85 -4.25
CA ILE A 21 -0.08 3.24 -5.50
C ILE A 21 0.88 2.11 -5.81
N CYS A 22 0.35 0.90 -5.98
CA CYS A 22 1.14 -0.28 -6.33
C CYS A 22 0.48 -0.97 -7.51
N ASN A 23 1.20 -1.11 -8.63
CA ASN A 23 0.67 -1.71 -9.87
C ASN A 23 -0.68 -1.11 -10.31
N GLY A 24 -0.87 0.20 -10.13
CA GLY A 24 -2.10 0.92 -10.49
C GLY A 24 -3.24 0.83 -9.46
N TYR A 25 -3.07 0.08 -8.36
CA TYR A 25 -4.07 -0.01 -7.28
C TYR A 25 -3.73 0.93 -6.14
N LYS A 26 -4.76 1.56 -5.56
CA LYS A 26 -4.62 2.51 -4.45
C LYS A 26 -4.73 1.82 -3.09
N PHE A 27 -3.78 2.10 -2.22
CA PHE A 27 -3.73 1.62 -0.85
C PHE A 27 -3.69 2.81 0.10
N GLY A 28 -4.65 2.86 1.04
CA GLY A 28 -4.68 3.87 2.09
C GLY A 28 -3.85 3.42 3.30
N LEU A 29 -3.17 4.37 3.95
CA LEU A 29 -2.48 4.10 5.21
C LEU A 29 -3.50 3.73 6.30
N ARG A 30 -3.37 2.52 6.87
CA ARG A 30 -4.27 2.02 7.91
C ARG A 30 -3.65 2.09 9.29
N LYS A 31 -2.35 1.82 9.39
CA LYS A 31 -1.60 1.88 10.65
C LYS A 31 -0.15 2.22 10.34
N ALA A 32 0.39 3.22 11.02
CA ALA A 32 1.82 3.46 11.14
C ALA A 32 2.26 3.07 12.55
N GLU A 33 3.46 2.54 12.69
CA GLU A 33 4.11 2.35 13.99
C GLU A 33 4.58 3.71 14.54
N SER A 34 4.82 3.80 15.85
CA SER A 34 5.19 5.07 16.52
C SER A 34 6.41 5.76 15.94
N ASN A 35 7.33 4.99 15.33
CA ASN A 35 8.54 5.52 14.70
C ASN A 35 8.38 5.77 13.20
N ASP A 36 7.17 5.63 12.64
CA ASP A 36 6.85 5.72 11.21
C ASP A 36 7.63 4.74 10.29
N VAL A 37 8.45 3.88 10.89
CA VAL A 37 9.26 2.87 10.19
C VAL A 37 8.38 1.86 9.49
N LYS A 38 7.36 1.34 10.16
CA LYS A 38 6.51 0.28 9.61
C LYS A 38 5.12 0.79 9.33
N LYS A 39 4.73 0.75 8.06
CA LYS A 39 3.41 1.22 7.60
C LYS A 39 2.63 0.08 6.98
N ARG A 40 1.39 -0.09 7.44
CA ARG A 40 0.42 -1.02 6.87
C ARG A 40 -0.54 -0.23 5.98
N TRP A 41 -0.55 -0.59 4.71
CA TRP A 41 -1.42 -0.03 3.69
C TRP A 41 -2.46 -1.08 3.29
N VAL A 42 -3.70 -0.66 3.14
CA VAL A 42 -4.80 -1.54 2.74
C VAL A 42 -5.48 -0.99 1.51
N CYS A 43 -5.98 -1.85 0.64
CA CYS A 43 -6.71 -1.39 -0.54
C CYS A 43 -7.88 -0.48 -0.12
N THR A 44 -8.06 0.62 -0.84
CA THR A 44 -9.18 1.56 -0.59
C THR A 44 -10.55 0.88 -0.74
N ARG A 45 -10.64 -0.19 -1.54
CA ARG A 45 -11.83 -1.04 -1.71
C ARG A 45 -11.94 -2.16 -0.67
N MET A 46 -11.22 -2.10 0.46
CA MET A 46 -11.35 -3.08 1.54
C MET A 46 -12.78 -3.16 2.08
N SER A 47 -13.52 -2.04 2.10
CA SER A 47 -14.95 -2.01 2.45
C SER A 47 -15.85 -2.79 1.48
N LYS A 48 -15.37 -3.09 0.27
CA LYS A 48 -16.05 -3.92 -0.73
C LYS A 48 -15.58 -5.38 -0.72
N GLY A 49 -14.81 -5.80 0.29
CA GLY A 49 -14.35 -7.17 0.45
C GLY A 49 -12.93 -7.45 -0.07
N CYS A 50 -12.23 -6.43 -0.59
CA CYS A 50 -10.85 -6.59 -1.04
C CYS A 50 -9.90 -6.88 0.13
N ARG A 51 -9.03 -7.89 -0.02
CA ARG A 51 -8.05 -8.31 1.01
C ARG A 51 -6.61 -7.96 0.64
N ALA A 52 -6.42 -7.12 -0.37
CA ALA A 52 -5.10 -6.67 -0.76
C ALA A 52 -4.50 -5.73 0.31
N VAL A 53 -3.27 -6.04 0.70
CA VAL A 53 -2.55 -5.37 1.81
C VAL A 53 -1.07 -5.24 1.43
N LEU A 54 -0.50 -4.08 1.71
CA LEU A 54 0.93 -3.82 1.57
C LEU A 54 1.52 -3.45 2.93
N LEU A 55 2.75 -3.90 3.16
CA LEU A 55 3.54 -3.55 4.31
C LEU A 55 4.83 -2.92 3.81
N THR A 56 5.06 -1.67 4.17
CA THR A 56 6.33 -1.00 3.92
C THR A 56 7.12 -0.85 5.21
N VAL A 57 8.43 -0.92 5.08
CA VAL A 57 9.40 -0.62 6.14
C VAL A 57 10.35 0.44 5.59
N TYR A 58 10.39 1.59 6.26
CA TYR A 58 10.89 2.87 5.74
C TYR A 58 10.14 3.24 4.46
N ASP A 59 10.71 2.93 3.30
CA ASP A 59 10.12 3.17 1.98
C ASP A 59 10.11 1.92 1.09
N ALA A 60 10.60 0.79 1.62
CA ALA A 60 10.67 -0.48 0.90
C ALA A 60 9.44 -1.34 1.19
N VAL A 61 8.84 -1.93 0.14
CA VAL A 61 7.77 -2.92 0.29
C VAL A 61 8.39 -4.23 0.76
N VAL A 62 8.11 -4.63 2.01
CA VAL A 62 8.60 -5.90 2.57
C VAL A 62 7.60 -7.03 2.45
N ARG A 63 6.31 -6.70 2.33
CA ARG A 63 5.25 -7.67 2.04
C ARG A 63 4.17 -7.04 1.19
N SER A 64 3.73 -7.78 0.18
CA SER A 64 2.65 -7.40 -0.71
C SER A 64 1.70 -8.56 -0.90
N ASN A 65 0.44 -8.36 -0.52
CA ASN A 65 -0.68 -9.18 -0.95
C ASN A 65 -1.46 -8.38 -1.98
N THR A 66 -1.26 -8.69 -3.27
CA THR A 66 -1.89 -7.99 -4.40
C THR A 66 -3.10 -8.74 -4.96
N GLU A 67 -3.65 -9.70 -4.22
CA GLU A 67 -4.89 -10.37 -4.60
C GLU A 67 -6.08 -9.43 -4.40
N HIS A 68 -6.49 -8.80 -5.51
CA HIS A 68 -7.65 -7.93 -5.59
C HIS A 68 -8.89 -8.75 -5.97
N ASN A 69 -9.80 -8.95 -5.03
CA ASN A 69 -11.08 -9.65 -5.26
C ASN A 69 -12.22 -8.65 -5.52
N HIS A 70 -12.09 -7.77 -6.52
CA HIS A 70 -13.10 -6.73 -6.83
C HIS A 70 -13.11 -6.31 -8.29
#